data_AF-A0AB39IDF8-F1
#
_entry.id   AF-A0AB39IDF8-F1
#
_cell.length_a   1.000
_cell.length_b   1.000
_cell.length_c   1.000
_cell.angle_alpha   90.00
_cell.angle_beta   90.00
_cell.angle_gamma   90.00
#
_symmetry.space_group_name_H-M   'P 1'
#
loop_
_entity.id
_entity.type
_entity.pdbx_description
1 polymer ?
#
loop_
_entity_poly.entity_id
_entity_poly.type
_entity_poly.pdbx_seq_one_letter_code
_entity_poly.pdbx_strand_id
1 'polypeptide(L)'
;MKTKIAAIALLLLTSGLSGTALASEYPCRSTEWNEWIESIVNTRAVLGNVDVGSQVWQQAVESRLPASSWPSRNSVLWCAAVEQKIASLKK
;
A
#
# COMPACT_ATOMS: atom_id res chain seq x y z
N MET A 1 29.28 -46.77 -4.57
CA MET A 1 29.67 -45.46 -3.99
C MET A 1 29.92 -44.51 -5.16
N LYS A 2 29.38 -43.31 -5.33
CA LYS A 2 28.60 -42.36 -4.51
C LYS A 2 27.67 -41.59 -5.47
N THR A 3 26.43 -41.39 -5.04
CA THR A 3 25.50 -40.34 -5.50
C THR A 3 26.12 -38.95 -5.36
N LYS A 4 25.63 -37.93 -6.11
CA LYS A 4 25.14 -36.62 -5.61
C LYS A 4 24.39 -35.86 -6.72
N ILE A 5 23.05 -35.87 -6.62
CA ILE A 5 22.17 -34.88 -7.25
C ILE A 5 22.08 -33.74 -6.23
N ALA A 6 22.47 -32.52 -6.61
CA ALA A 6 22.21 -31.33 -5.83
C ALA A 6 20.99 -30.63 -6.43
N ALA A 7 19.84 -30.86 -5.82
CA ALA A 7 18.62 -30.13 -6.07
C ALA A 7 18.77 -28.70 -5.53
N ILE A 8 18.58 -27.69 -6.37
CA ILE A 8 18.42 -26.31 -5.95
C ILE A 8 16.92 -26.11 -5.72
N ALA A 9 16.51 -26.26 -4.46
CA ALA A 9 15.20 -25.84 -3.99
C ALA A 9 15.16 -24.30 -4.02
N LEU A 10 14.50 -23.72 -5.02
CA LEU A 10 14.22 -22.29 -5.03
C LEU A 10 13.13 -22.00 -3.99
N LEU A 11 13.43 -21.05 -3.12
CA LEU A 11 12.72 -20.75 -1.89
C LEU A 11 11.24 -20.41 -2.13
N LEU A 12 10.36 -21.27 -1.60
CA LEU A 12 8.99 -20.94 -1.23
C LEU A 12 9.04 -20.04 0.02
N LEU A 13 9.10 -18.71 -0.18
CA LEU A 13 8.72 -17.80 0.90
C LEU A 13 7.20 -17.78 1.00
N THR A 14 6.70 -18.62 1.89
CA THR A 14 5.37 -18.53 2.47
C THR A 14 5.27 -17.26 3.32
N SER A 15 4.70 -16.19 2.78
CA SER A 15 3.93 -15.24 3.59
C SER A 15 2.46 -15.61 3.44
N GLY A 16 2.03 -16.54 4.29
CA GLY A 16 0.62 -16.76 4.55
C GLY A 16 0.00 -15.47 5.08
N LEU A 17 -0.82 -14.84 4.24
CA LEU A 17 -2.08 -14.19 4.58
C LEU A 17 -2.75 -13.94 3.23
N SER A 18 -3.47 -14.95 2.74
CA SER A 18 -4.38 -14.84 1.60
C SER A 18 -5.59 -14.00 2.02
N GLY A 19 -5.36 -12.74 2.38
CA GLY A 19 -6.33 -11.70 2.12
C GLY A 19 -5.93 -11.12 0.78
N THR A 20 -6.68 -11.40 -0.27
CA THR A 20 -6.67 -10.56 -1.46
C THR A 20 -7.19 -9.19 -1.03
N ALA A 21 -6.34 -8.41 -0.37
CA ALA A 21 -6.48 -6.98 -0.34
C ALA A 21 -6.51 -6.59 -1.81
N LEU A 22 -7.60 -5.95 -2.23
CA LEU A 22 -7.68 -5.36 -3.56
C LEU A 22 -6.58 -4.30 -3.61
N ALA A 23 -5.37 -4.73 -3.99
CA ALA A 23 -4.30 -3.84 -4.36
C ALA A 23 -4.83 -3.02 -5.53
N SER A 24 -4.46 -1.75 -5.58
CA SER A 24 -4.84 -0.93 -6.72
C SER A 24 -4.29 -1.58 -8.00
N GLU A 25 -5.08 -1.61 -9.06
CA GLU A 25 -4.58 -1.96 -10.40
C GLU A 25 -3.66 -0.85 -10.96
N TYR A 26 -3.64 0.32 -10.31
CA TYR A 26 -2.84 1.47 -10.70
C TYR A 26 -1.44 1.43 -10.08
N PRO A 27 -0.39 1.84 -10.83
CA PRO A 27 0.95 1.96 -10.28
C PRO A 27 0.99 2.89 -9.07
N CYS A 28 1.73 2.51 -8.03
CA CYS A 28 1.92 3.31 -6.81
C CYS A 28 2.29 4.77 -7.13
N ARG A 29 1.47 5.70 -6.62
CA ARG A 29 1.57 7.17 -6.82
C ARG A 29 1.36 7.65 -8.26
N SER A 30 0.83 6.83 -9.17
CA SER A 30 0.28 7.34 -10.43
C SER A 30 -0.87 8.29 -10.15
N THR A 31 -1.23 9.13 -11.13
CA THR A 31 -2.35 10.05 -10.99
C THR A 31 -3.64 9.29 -10.64
N GLU A 32 -3.91 8.19 -11.34
CA GLU A 32 -5.07 7.33 -11.13
C GLU A 32 -5.06 6.71 -9.73
N TRP A 33 -3.89 6.28 -9.25
CA TRP A 33 -3.73 5.76 -7.90
C TRP A 33 -4.06 6.83 -6.85
N ASN A 34 -3.50 8.04 -6.99
CA ASN A 34 -3.72 9.12 -6.03
C ASN A 34 -5.20 9.56 -6.00
N GLU A 35 -5.84 9.67 -7.17
CA GLU A 35 -7.27 10.00 -7.27
C GLU A 35 -8.14 8.89 -6.68
N TRP A 36 -7.78 7.62 -6.87
CA TRP A 36 -8.48 6.50 -6.24
C TRP A 36 -8.39 6.57 -4.71
N ILE A 37 -7.19 6.80 -4.15
CA ILE A 37 -7.02 7.00 -2.70
C ILE A 37 -7.85 8.19 -2.23
N GLU A 38 -7.81 9.31 -2.94
CA GLU A 38 -8.57 10.51 -2.58
C GLU A 38 -10.08 10.26 -2.59
N SER A 39 -10.59 9.47 -3.55
CA SER A 39 -12.01 9.10 -3.61
C SER A 39 -12.49 8.32 -2.38
N ILE A 40 -11.58 7.65 -1.67
CA ILE A 40 -11.87 6.84 -0.49
C ILE A 40 -11.62 7.63 0.79
N VAL A 41 -10.45 8.25 0.90
CA VAL A 41 -9.99 8.90 2.13
C VAL A 41 -10.60 10.31 2.27
N ASN A 42 -10.88 10.96 1.13
CA ASN A 42 -11.46 12.28 1.00
C ASN A 42 -10.74 13.31 1.88
N THR A 43 -9.44 13.48 1.65
CA THR A 43 -8.61 14.40 2.44
C THR A 43 -9.05 15.85 2.27
N ARG A 44 -9.56 16.20 1.08
CA ARG A 44 -10.05 17.55 0.75
C ARG A 44 -11.24 17.99 1.60
N ALA A 45 -12.08 17.06 2.06
CA ALA A 45 -13.20 17.39 2.96
C ALA A 45 -12.75 17.94 4.32
N VAL A 46 -11.52 17.65 4.76
CA VAL A 46 -11.01 18.06 6.08
C VAL A 46 -9.98 19.19 5.98
N LEU A 47 -9.08 19.13 5.00
CA LEU A 47 -7.96 20.07 4.88
C LEU A 47 -8.17 21.14 3.79
N GLY A 48 -9.30 21.10 3.08
CA GLY A 48 -9.56 22.00 1.96
C GLY A 48 -8.78 21.61 0.71
N ASN A 49 -8.35 22.60 -0.06
CA ASN A 49 -7.77 22.36 -1.38
C ASN A 49 -6.29 21.92 -1.26
N VAL A 50 -6.08 20.62 -1.06
CA VAL A 50 -4.76 19.99 -1.06
C VAL A 50 -4.49 19.37 -2.43
N ASP A 51 -3.27 19.58 -2.93
CA ASP A 51 -2.77 19.00 -4.17
C ASP A 51 -2.60 17.48 -4.01
N VAL A 52 -3.42 16.72 -4.72
CA VAL A 52 -3.40 15.25 -4.69
C VAL A 52 -2.07 14.73 -5.21
N GLY A 53 -1.47 13.78 -4.49
CA GLY A 53 -0.12 13.26 -4.76
C GLY A 53 1.03 14.03 -4.10
N SER A 54 0.78 15.24 -3.58
CA SER A 54 1.78 16.03 -2.85
C SER A 54 2.19 15.39 -1.51
N GLN A 55 3.30 15.83 -0.93
CA GLN A 55 3.73 15.36 0.40
C GLN A 55 2.71 15.74 1.49
N VAL A 56 2.07 16.90 1.38
CA VAL A 56 1.02 17.34 2.32
C VAL A 56 -0.19 16.42 2.21
N TRP A 57 -0.58 16.05 0.99
CA TRP A 57 -1.62 15.07 0.75
C TRP A 57 -1.27 13.69 1.34
N GLN A 58 -0.03 13.22 1.20
CA GLN A 58 0.40 11.95 1.79
C GLN A 58 0.28 11.97 3.33
N GLN A 59 0.68 13.07 3.96
CA GLN A 59 0.48 13.26 5.41
C GLN A 59 -0.99 13.27 5.80
N ALA A 60 -1.83 13.90 4.99
CA ALA A 60 -3.28 13.88 5.17
C ALA A 60 -3.83 12.46 5.11
N VAL A 61 -3.43 11.67 4.11
CA VAL A 61 -3.80 10.25 4.00
C VAL A 61 -3.42 9.48 5.25
N GLU A 62 -2.19 9.65 5.75
CA GLU A 62 -1.71 9.00 6.98
C GLU A 62 -2.54 9.38 8.21
N SER A 63 -2.98 10.64 8.32
CA SER A 63 -3.81 11.11 9.44
C SER A 63 -5.24 10.54 9.43
N ARG A 64 -5.72 10.11 8.27
CA ARG A 64 -7.08 9.61 8.06
C ARG A 64 -7.16 8.08 8.20
N LEU A 65 -6.04 7.39 8.00
CA LEU A 65 -5.97 5.93 8.04
C LEU A 65 -5.34 5.45 9.36
N PRO A 66 -6.01 4.57 10.13
CA PRO A 66 -5.50 4.15 11.43
C PRO A 66 -4.26 3.25 11.30
N ALA A 67 -3.09 3.78 11.68
CA ALA A 67 -1.83 3.07 11.73
C ALA A 67 -0.95 3.54 12.90
N SER A 68 -0.23 2.60 13.52
CA SER A 68 0.76 2.90 14.56
C SER A 68 2.04 3.52 14.02
N SER A 69 2.38 3.21 12.76
CA SER A 69 3.57 3.68 12.08
C SER A 69 3.41 3.53 10.57
N TRP A 70 4.07 4.40 9.81
CA TRP A 70 4.07 4.38 8.35
C TRP A 70 5.47 4.11 7.79
N PRO A 71 5.60 3.33 6.69
CA PRO A 71 6.82 3.29 5.91
C PRO A 71 7.18 4.68 5.35
N SER A 72 8.40 4.83 4.81
CA SER A 72 8.79 6.09 4.17
C SER A 72 7.85 6.40 2.99
N ARG A 73 7.31 7.63 2.97
CA ARG A 73 6.33 8.10 1.97
C ARG A 73 6.77 7.97 0.51
N ASN A 74 8.09 7.95 0.27
CA ASN A 74 8.65 7.78 -1.07
C ASN A 74 8.81 6.32 -1.50
N SER A 75 8.49 5.37 -0.62
CA SER A 75 8.65 3.94 -0.88
C SER A 75 7.36 3.31 -1.41
N VAL A 76 7.52 2.27 -2.23
CA VAL A 76 6.38 1.42 -2.67
C VAL A 76 5.69 0.71 -1.50
N LEU A 77 6.41 0.50 -0.39
CA LEU A 77 5.86 -0.06 0.84
C LEU A 77 4.82 0.86 1.48
N TRP A 78 4.95 2.18 1.33
CA TRP A 78 3.95 3.14 1.81
C TRP A 78 2.63 2.98 1.05
N CYS A 79 2.67 2.85 -0.29
CA CYS A 79 1.48 2.59 -1.09
C CYS A 79 0.78 1.30 -0.66
N ALA A 80 1.54 0.20 -0.50
CA ALA A 80 0.99 -1.07 -0.06
C ALA A 80 0.36 -0.98 1.35
N ALA A 81 0.98 -0.22 2.27
CA ALA A 81 0.42 0.02 3.59
C ALA A 81 -0.90 0.82 3.50
N VAL A 82 -0.96 1.88 2.69
CA VAL A 82 -2.16 2.69 2.48
C VAL A 82 -3.31 1.83 1.95
N GLU A 83 -3.05 1.03 0.92
CA GLU A 83 -4.03 0.10 0.34
C GLU A 83 -4.53 -0.91 1.36
N GLN A 84 -3.63 -1.50 2.16
CA GLN A 84 -4.00 -2.44 3.21
C GLN A 84 -4.92 -1.79 4.24
N LYS A 85 -4.64 -0.54 4.64
CA LYS A 85 -5.48 0.20 5.60
C LYS A 85 -6.84 0.53 5.01
N ILE A 86 -6.90 0.97 3.77
CA ILE A 86 -8.16 1.18 3.05
C ILE A 86 -8.98 -0.11 2.97
N ALA A 87 -8.36 -1.24 2.64
CA ALA A 87 -9.03 -2.53 2.60
C ALA A 87 -9.58 -2.95 3.97
N SER A 88 -8.92 -2.55 5.06
CA SER A 88 -9.40 -2.81 6.42
C SER A 88 -10.59 -1.94 6.86
N LEU A 89 -10.82 -0.78 6.23
CA LEU A 89 -11.98 0.08 6.51
C LEU A 89 -13.30 -0.46 5.93
N LYS A 90 -13.22 -1.38 4.96
CA LYS A 90 -14.39 -1.98 4.29
C LYS A 90 -14.93 -3.23 5.01
N LYS A 91 -14.35 -3.60 6.16
CA LYS A 91 -14.80 -4.71 7.00
C LYS A 91 -15.54 -4.18 8.21
#